data_AF-A0A6B0WPR7-F1
#
_entry.id   AF-A0A6B0WPR7-F1
#
_cell.length_a   1.000
_cell.length_b   1.000
_cell.length_c   1.000
_cell.angle_alpha   90.00
_cell.angle_beta   90.00
_cell.angle_gamma   90.00
#
_symmetry.space_group_name_H-M   'P 1'
#
loop_
_entity.id
_entity.type
_entity.pdbx_description
1 polymer ?
#
loop_
_entity_poly.entity_id
_entity_poly.type
_entity_poly.pdbx_seq_one_letter_code
_entity_poly.pdbx_strand_id
1 'polypeptide(L)' 'MSAMTDEQKKHFREAGYLLASGLIPEHVVRKAEDAMWAALEMDRDDPETWGVCPCMRSINSIVHRQKIEC' A
#
# COMPACT_ATOMS: atom_id res chain seq x y z
N MET A 1 8.70 -24.04 -15.55
CA MET A 1 7.50 -23.31 -16.04
C MET A 1 7.82 -21.82 -15.96
N SER A 2 7.64 -21.06 -17.05
CA SER A 2 7.90 -19.62 -17.06
C SER A 2 6.71 -18.89 -16.44
N ALA A 3 6.97 -17.89 -15.59
CA ALA A 3 5.93 -17.10 -14.92
C ALA A 3 5.17 -16.14 -15.86
N MET A 4 5.68 -15.93 -17.09
CA MET A 4 5.08 -15.09 -18.12
C MET A 4 5.05 -15.83 -19.45
N THR A 5 3.98 -15.64 -20.22
CA THR A 5 3.90 -16.02 -21.64
C THR A 5 4.85 -15.18 -22.48
N ASP A 6 5.17 -15.63 -23.70
CA ASP A 6 6.07 -14.89 -24.58
C ASP A 6 5.43 -13.60 -25.09
N GLU A 7 4.11 -13.59 -25.25
CA GLU A 7 3.29 -12.42 -25.53
C GLU A 7 3.39 -11.38 -24.40
N GLN A 8 3.27 -11.82 -23.13
CA GLN A 8 3.42 -10.94 -21.97
C GLN A 8 4.83 -10.35 -21.87
N LYS A 9 5.87 -11.13 -22.19
CA LYS A 9 7.25 -10.65 -22.24
C LYS A 9 7.45 -9.64 -23.37
N LYS A 10 6.85 -9.87 -24.53
CA LYS A 10 6.89 -8.94 -25.67
C LYS A 10 6.20 -7.62 -25.30
N HIS A 11 4.98 -7.69 -24.77
CA HIS A 11 4.24 -6.50 -24.34
C HIS A 11 5.01 -5.71 -23.29
N PHE A 12 5.58 -6.36 -22.28
CA PHE A 12 6.40 -5.70 -21.27
C PHE A 12 7.60 -4.96 -21.88
N ARG A 13 8.29 -5.55 -22.87
CA ARG A 13 9.41 -4.90 -23.55
C ARG A 13 8.99 -3.69 -24.38
N GLU A 14 7.80 -3.72 -24.98
CA GLU A 14 7.29 -2.64 -25.84
C GLU A 14 6.62 -1.52 -25.05
N ALA A 15 5.87 -1.86 -24.00
CA ALA A 15 5.04 -0.93 -23.21
C ALA A 15 5.69 -0.50 -21.89
N GLY A 16 6.70 -1.22 -21.38
CA GLY A 16 7.36 -0.95 -20.10
C GLY A 16 6.58 -1.42 -18.87
N TYR A 17 5.41 -2.02 -19.05
CA TYR A 17 4.58 -2.58 -17.97
C TYR A 17 3.82 -3.83 -18.44
N LEU A 18 3.26 -4.57 -17.48
CA LEU A 18 2.34 -5.66 -17.74
C LEU A 18 1.23 -5.64 -16.69
N LEU A 19 -0.02 -5.60 -17.15
CA LEU A 19 -1.17 -5.86 -16.28
C LEU A 19 -1.47 -7.36 -16.29
N ALA A 20 -1.18 -8.04 -15.18
CA ALA A 20 -1.49 -9.45 -15.00
C ALA A 20 -2.74 -9.61 -14.13
N SER A 21 -3.83 -10.04 -14.75
CA SER A 21 -5.13 -10.23 -14.07
C SER A 21 -5.20 -11.60 -13.38
N GLY A 22 -5.94 -11.68 -12.27
CA GLY A 22 -6.22 -12.94 -11.57
C GLY A 22 -5.03 -13.58 -10.86
N LEU A 23 -3.91 -12.86 -10.69
CA LEU A 23 -2.74 -13.37 -9.95
C LEU A 23 -3.04 -13.61 -8.47
N ILE A 24 -3.90 -12.77 -7.89
CA ILE A 24 -4.27 -12.83 -6.48
C ILE A 24 -5.75 -13.20 -6.42
N PRO A 25 -6.11 -14.36 -5.85
CA PRO A 25 -7.50 -14.71 -5.64
C PRO A 25 -8.23 -13.68 -4.77
N GLU A 26 -9.50 -13.41 -5.07
CA GLU A 26 -10.30 -12.38 -4.38
C GLU A 26 -10.29 -12.54 -2.85
N HIS A 27 -10.38 -13.77 -2.34
CA HIS A 27 -10.36 -14.02 -0.89
C HIS A 27 -9.03 -13.62 -0.23
N VAL A 28 -7.91 -13.71 -0.95
CA VAL A 28 -6.59 -13.25 -0.48
C VAL A 28 -6.53 -11.72 -0.47
N VAL A 29 -7.10 -11.07 -1.50
CA VAL A 29 -7.22 -9.61 -1.55
C VAL A 29 -7.99 -9.09 -0.35
N ARG A 30 -9.16 -9.66 -0.05
CA ARG A 30 -9.98 -9.26 1.12
C ARG A 30 -9.24 -9.41 2.43
N LYS A 31 -8.59 -10.56 2.64
CA LYS A 31 -7.78 -10.78 3.84
C LYS A 31 -6.63 -9.78 3.98
N ALA A 32 -5.99 -9.41 2.86
CA ALA A 32 -4.92 -8.42 2.85
C ALA A 32 -5.43 -7.01 3.15
N GLU A 33 -6.58 -6.61 2.59
CA GLU A 33 -7.25 -5.35 2.90
C GLU A 33 -7.57 -5.24 4.39
N ASP A 34 -8.25 -6.24 4.96
CA ASP A 34 -8.64 -6.23 6.38
C ASP A 34 -7.42 -6.14 7.31
N ALA A 35 -6.36 -6.91 7.00
CA ALA A 35 -5.12 -6.88 7.77
C ALA A 35 -4.42 -5.51 7.67
N MET A 36 -4.45 -4.87 6.51
CA MET A 36 -3.87 -3.54 6.31
C MET A 36 -4.62 -2.48 7.12
N TRP A 37 -5.95 -2.45 7.07
CA TRP A 37 -6.76 -1.51 7.86
C TRP A 37 -6.53 -1.69 9.36
N ALA A 38 -6.53 -2.93 9.85
CA ALA A 38 -6.24 -3.23 11.25
C ALA A 38 -4.83 -2.80 11.68
N ALA A 39 -3.82 -3.02 10.84
CA ALA A 39 -2.43 -2.63 11.12
C ALA A 39 -2.24 -1.10 11.13
N LEU A 40 -3.04 -0.38 10.36
CA LEU A 40 -3.03 1.07 10.31
C LEU A 40 -3.88 1.70 11.42
N GLU A 41 -4.63 0.93 12.20
CA GLU A 41 -5.65 1.43 13.14
C GLU A 41 -6.61 2.44 12.48
N MET A 42 -6.92 2.19 11.20
CA MET A 42 -7.81 3.02 10.38
C MET A 42 -9.09 2.23 10.08
N ASP A 43 -10.20 2.95 9.99
CA ASP A 43 -11.47 2.41 9.54
C ASP A 43 -11.58 2.59 8.02
N ARG A 44 -11.80 1.48 7.30
CA ARG A 44 -12.02 1.46 5.86
C ARG A 44 -13.17 2.36 5.43
N ASP A 45 -14.20 2.48 6.25
CA ASP A 45 -15.45 3.15 5.87
C ASP A 45 -15.56 4.57 6.46
N ASP A 46 -14.55 5.02 7.21
CA ASP A 46 -14.44 6.38 7.75
C ASP A 46 -13.15 7.07 7.27
N PRO A 47 -13.23 7.89 6.19
CA PRO A 47 -12.09 8.63 5.67
C PRO A 47 -11.41 9.56 6.67
N GLU A 48 -12.07 10.00 7.73
CA GLU A 48 -11.46 10.85 8.77
C GLU A 48 -10.37 10.09 9.55
N THR A 49 -10.41 8.76 9.54
CA THR A 49 -9.37 7.92 10.15
C THR A 49 -8.15 7.75 9.23
N TRP A 50 -8.28 8.00 7.92
CA TRP A 50 -7.25 7.77 6.90
C TRP A 50 -6.12 8.81 6.95
N GLY A 51 -5.25 8.67 7.94
CA GLY A 51 -4.10 9.57 8.11
C GLY A 51 -3.42 9.43 9.45
N VAL A 52 -4.10 8.81 10.42
CA VAL A 52 -3.56 8.52 11.73
C VAL A 52 -2.81 7.19 11.70
N CYS A 53 -1.73 7.05 10.92
CA CYS A 53 -0.89 5.84 11.07
C CYS A 53 -0.22 5.89 12.45
N PRO A 54 -0.44 4.90 13.34
CA PRO A 54 0.26 4.80 14.62
C PRO A 54 1.78 4.75 14.41
N CYS A 55 2.21 4.16 13.29
CA CYS A 55 3.61 4.12 12.85
C CYS A 55 4.24 5.51 12.66
N MET A 56 3.44 6.54 12.35
CA MET A 56 3.90 7.94 12.21
C MET A 56 3.81 8.74 13.51
N ARG A 57 3.22 8.20 14.60
CA ARG A 57 3.17 8.89 15.90
C ARG A 57 4.56 9.10 16.53
N SER A 58 5.58 8.37 16.06
CA SER A 58 6.98 8.54 16.52
C SER A 58 7.70 9.73 15.89
N ILE A 59 7.13 10.45 14.90
CA ILE A 59 7.77 11.62 14.29
C ILE A 59 7.39 12.92 15.02
N ASN A 60 6.18 13.00 15.62
CA ASN A 60 5.76 14.22 16.33
C ASN A 60 6.49 14.47 17.66
N SER A 61 7.19 13.48 18.22
CA SER A 61 8.11 13.70 19.35
C SER A 61 9.45 14.34 18.92
N ILE A 62 9.75 14.37 17.61
CA ILE A 62 10.94 15.03 17.05
C ILE A 62 10.61 16.44 16.54
N VAL A 63 9.44 16.65 15.92
CA VAL A 63 9.11 17.95 15.30
C VAL A 63 8.65 19.01 16.32
N HIS A 64 8.03 18.64 17.45
CA HIS A 64 7.60 19.62 18.47
C HIS A 64 8.71 20.12 19.42
N ARG A 65 9.96 19.66 19.26
CA ARG A 65 11.13 20.17 20.00
C ARG A 65 12.05 21.06 19.16
N GLN A 66 11.55 21.61 18.05
CA GLN A 66 12.25 22.66 17.30
C GLN A 66 11.27 23.79 16.92
N LYS A 67 10.64 24.39 17.93
CA LYS A 67 10.46 25.86 17.92
C LYS A 67 11.50 26.44 18.86
N ILE A 68 12.73 26.45 18.37
CA ILE A 68 13.71 27.45 18.76
C ILE A 68 13.19 28.79 18.21
N GLU A 69 13.31 29.80 19.04
CA GLU A 69 13.09 31.22 18.77
C GLU A 69 13.52 31.64 17.36
N CYS A 70 12.60 32.32 16.67
CA CYS A 70 12.80 33.49 15.81
C CYS A 70 11.52 34.32 15.88
#